data_AF-A0A970E1Y2-F1
#
_entry.id   AF-A0A970E1Y2-F1
#
_cell.length_a   1.000
_cell.length_b   1.000
_cell.length_c   1.000
_cell.angle_alpha   90.00
_cell.angle_beta   90.00
_cell.angle_gamma   90.00
#
_symmetry.space_group_name_H-M   'P 1'
#
loop_
_entity.id
_entity.type
_entity.pdbx_description
1 polymer ?
#
loop_
_entity_poly.entity_id
_entity_poly.type
_entity_poly.pdbx_seq_one_letter_code
_entity_poly.pdbx_strand_id
1 'polypeptide(L)'
;MFRNLTLAKKLILGFALVLLVSSVVTGFAIMYMNRIASNTDTMFRHPYTATATALQAQARVTAMAREMKDLILTTDMAARKEHINKVNELNDKVLADFDTLYERFLGDTALIDAALKAFHDWEPIRNEVFR
;
A
#
# COMPACT_ATOMS: atom_id res chain seq x y z
N MET A 1 -21.35 -18.92 -53.63
CA MET A 1 -20.94 -20.29 -53.18
C MET A 1 -21.93 -20.97 -52.21
N PHE A 2 -22.77 -20.23 -51.47
CA PHE A 2 -23.68 -20.79 -50.45
C PHE A 2 -25.01 -21.39 -50.96
N ARG A 3 -25.29 -21.30 -52.26
CA ARG A 3 -26.61 -21.63 -52.82
C ARG A 3 -26.87 -23.14 -52.89
N ASN A 4 -25.81 -23.96 -52.97
CA ASN A 4 -25.89 -25.41 -53.20
C ASN A 4 -25.67 -26.25 -51.92
N LEU A 5 -25.69 -25.62 -50.74
CA LEU A 5 -25.53 -26.32 -49.45
C LEU A 5 -26.88 -26.84 -48.95
N THR A 6 -26.90 -28.08 -48.45
CA THR A 6 -28.06 -28.64 -47.74
C THR A 6 -28.37 -27.83 -46.49
N LEU A 7 -29.64 -27.84 -46.07
CA LEU A 7 -30.13 -27.04 -44.92
C LEU A 7 -29.27 -27.26 -43.66
N ALA A 8 -28.87 -28.51 -43.39
CA ALA A 8 -28.01 -28.88 -42.27
C ALA A 8 -26.63 -28.19 -42.33
N LYS A 9 -25.98 -28.12 -43.50
CA LYS A 9 -24.67 -27.46 -43.65
C LYS A 9 -24.76 -25.95 -43.40
N LYS A 10 -25.87 -25.31 -43.76
CA LYS A 10 -26.12 -23.89 -43.49
C LYS A 10 -26.30 -23.62 -41.99
N LEU A 11 -27.04 -24.47 -41.30
CA LEU A 11 -27.20 -24.44 -39.84
C LEU A 11 -25.86 -24.63 -39.12
N ILE A 12 -25.07 -25.63 -39.51
CA ILE A 12 -23.74 -25.88 -38.93
C ILE A 12 -22.81 -24.69 -39.14
N LEU A 13 -22.79 -24.09 -40.34
CA LEU A 13 -21.98 -22.90 -40.62
C LEU A 13 -22.38 -21.71 -39.73
N GLY A 14 -23.68 -21.48 -39.54
CA GLY A 14 -24.18 -20.43 -38.65
C GLY A 14 -23.75 -20.67 -37.20
N PHE A 15 -23.95 -21.88 -36.69
CA PHE A 15 -23.52 -22.25 -35.34
C PHE A 15 -22.00 -22.18 -35.15
N ALA A 16 -21.23 -22.64 -36.13
CA ALA A 16 -19.76 -22.57 -36.11
C ALA A 16 -19.27 -21.12 -36.10
N LEU A 17 -19.92 -20.23 -36.87
CA LEU A 17 -19.60 -18.80 -36.86
C LEU A 17 -19.90 -18.17 -35.49
N VAL A 18 -21.05 -18.47 -34.90
CA VAL A 18 -21.40 -17.99 -33.55
C VAL A 18 -20.38 -18.50 -32.53
N LEU A 19 -20.05 -19.79 -32.55
CA LEU A 19 -19.04 -20.38 -31.67
C LEU A 19 -17.67 -19.73 -31.83
N LEU A 20 -17.26 -19.45 -33.07
CA LEU A 20 -15.99 -18.79 -33.37
C LEU A 20 -15.98 -17.38 -32.77
N VAL A 21 -17.02 -16.58 -33.01
CA VAL A 21 -17.13 -15.22 -32.46
C VAL A 21 -17.14 -15.26 -30.93
N SER A 22 -17.94 -16.15 -30.32
CA SER A 22 -17.98 -16.33 -28.86
C SER A 22 -16.62 -16.73 -28.28
N SER A 23 -15.86 -17.56 -28.99
CA SER A 23 -14.52 -17.99 -28.55
C SER A 23 -13.53 -16.83 -28.59
N VAL A 24 -13.56 -16.02 -29.65
CA VAL A 24 -12.72 -14.81 -29.78
C VAL A 24 -13.04 -13.81 -28.68
N VAL A 25 -14.32 -13.54 -28.42
CA VAL A 25 -14.75 -12.64 -27.34
C VAL A 25 -14.29 -13.15 -25.98
N THR A 26 -14.45 -14.45 -25.71
CA THR A 26 -13.96 -15.07 -24.47
C THR A 26 -12.45 -14.93 -24.32
N GLY A 27 -11.69 -15.12 -25.41
CA GLY A 27 -10.24 -14.92 -25.41
C GLY A 27 -9.83 -13.50 -25.05
N PHE A 28 -10.50 -12.49 -25.63
CA PHE A 28 -10.30 -11.09 -25.25
C PHE A 28 -10.69 -10.83 -23.79
N ALA A 29 -11.82 -11.37 -23.34
CA ALA A 29 -12.28 -11.20 -21.96
C ALA A 29 -11.23 -11.70 -20.95
N ILE A 30 -10.64 -12.87 -21.18
CA ILE A 30 -9.56 -13.42 -20.35
C ILE A 30 -8.34 -12.50 -20.37
N MET A 31 -7.93 -12.01 -21.55
CA MET A 31 -6.79 -11.10 -21.66
C MET A 31 -7.00 -9.80 -20.87
N TYR A 32 -8.20 -9.20 -20.97
CA TYR A 32 -8.54 -7.99 -20.23
C TYR A 32 -8.64 -8.24 -18.72
N MET A 33 -9.23 -9.36 -18.30
CA MET A 33 -9.27 -9.75 -16.88
C MET A 33 -7.87 -9.88 -16.30
N ASN A 34 -6.93 -10.50 -17.01
CA ASN A 34 -5.54 -10.61 -16.56
C ASN A 34 -4.86 -9.24 -16.41
N ARG A 35 -5.12 -8.30 -17.33
CA ARG A 35 -4.63 -6.91 -17.21
C ARG A 35 -5.22 -6.19 -16.01
N ILE A 36 -6.52 -6.34 -15.79
CA ILE A 36 -7.19 -5.76 -14.61
C ILE A 36 -6.58 -6.32 -13.32
N ALA A 37 -6.39 -7.64 -13.25
CA ALA A 37 -5.77 -8.29 -12.10
C ALA A 37 -4.36 -7.76 -11.83
N SER A 38 -3.51 -7.67 -12.86
CA SER A 38 -2.14 -7.15 -12.74
C SER A 38 -2.09 -5.67 -12.33
N ASN A 39 -2.95 -4.83 -12.91
CA ASN A 39 -3.03 -3.41 -12.55
C ASN A 39 -3.52 -3.24 -11.11
N THR A 40 -4.50 -4.05 -10.70
CA THR A 40 -5.03 -4.04 -9.34
C THR A 40 -3.95 -4.49 -8.35
N ASP A 41 -3.21 -5.55 -8.64
CA ASP A 41 -2.07 -6.00 -7.80
C ASP A 41 -1.04 -4.89 -7.64
N THR A 42 -0.66 -4.24 -8.73
CA THR A 42 0.30 -3.13 -8.72
C THR A 42 -0.21 -1.95 -7.88
N MET A 43 -1.48 -1.57 -8.05
CA MET A 43 -2.11 -0.49 -7.28
C MET A 43 -2.15 -0.80 -5.78
N PHE A 44 -2.52 -2.02 -5.41
CA PHE A 44 -2.58 -2.40 -3.99
C PHE A 44 -1.19 -2.46 -3.37
N ARG A 45 -0.22 -3.07 -4.04
CA ARG A 45 1.12 -3.30 -3.48
C ARG A 45 1.98 -2.04 -3.43
N HIS A 46 1.71 -1.04 -4.28
CA HIS A 46 2.54 0.16 -4.38
C HIS A 46 1.83 1.41 -3.83
N PRO A 47 1.02 2.16 -4.61
CA PRO A 47 0.50 3.44 -4.16
C PRO A 47 -0.43 3.33 -2.95
N TYR A 48 -1.24 2.27 -2.87
CA TYR A 48 -2.10 2.06 -1.70
C TYR A 48 -1.29 1.74 -0.45
N THR A 49 -0.40 0.74 -0.49
CA THR A 49 0.48 0.42 0.66
C THR A 49 1.31 1.62 1.08
N ALA A 50 1.95 2.34 0.14
CA ALA A 50 2.74 3.53 0.46
C ALA A 50 1.91 4.60 1.17
N THR A 51 0.70 4.91 0.67
CA THR A 51 -0.18 5.91 1.31
C THR A 51 -0.64 5.46 2.70
N ALA A 52 -1.04 4.20 2.85
CA ALA A 52 -1.47 3.65 4.12
C ALA A 52 -0.33 3.66 5.15
N THR A 53 0.87 3.25 4.74
CA THR A 53 2.08 3.28 5.57
C THR A 53 2.46 4.70 5.96
N ALA A 54 2.39 5.67 5.05
CA ALA A 54 2.68 7.08 5.37
C ALA A 54 1.72 7.63 6.43
N LEU A 55 0.42 7.34 6.30
CA LEU A 55 -0.59 7.71 7.30
C LEU A 55 -0.34 7.03 8.65
N GLN A 56 0.08 5.76 8.65
CA GLN A 56 0.45 5.04 9.87
C GLN A 56 1.68 5.66 10.54
N ALA A 57 2.74 5.96 9.78
CA ALA A 57 3.93 6.62 10.30
C ALA A 57 3.57 7.97 10.94
N GLN A 58 2.77 8.79 10.26
CA GLN A 58 2.29 10.07 10.79
C GLN A 58 1.50 9.91 12.09
N ALA A 59 0.59 8.94 12.15
CA ALA A 59 -0.19 8.66 13.35
C ALA A 59 0.70 8.22 14.52
N ARG A 60 1.72 7.38 14.25
CA ARG A 60 2.69 6.93 15.26
C ARG A 60 3.57 8.07 15.75
N VAL A 61 4.08 8.94 14.87
CA VAL A 61 4.83 10.15 15.27
C VAL A 61 3.96 11.06 16.15
N THR A 62 2.68 11.22 15.80
CA THR A 62 1.72 11.99 16.61
C THR A 62 1.48 11.34 17.99
N ALA A 63 1.40 10.01 18.04
CA ALA A 63 1.30 9.27 19.30
C ALA A 63 2.58 9.45 20.14
N MET A 64 3.77 9.38 19.54
CA MET A 64 5.04 9.63 20.23
C MET A 64 5.06 11.03 20.86
N ALA A 65 4.64 12.05 20.11
CA ALA A 65 4.57 13.41 20.62
C ALA A 65 3.61 13.54 21.82
N ARG A 66 2.51 12.78 21.82
CA ARG A 66 1.58 12.70 22.96
C ARG A 66 2.19 12.01 24.17
N GLU A 67 2.81 10.85 23.99
CA GLU A 67 3.47 10.11 25.06
C GLU A 67 4.56 10.96 25.73
N MET A 68 5.33 11.72 24.95
CA MET A 68 6.32 12.65 25.52
C MET A 68 5.69 13.80 26.31
N LYS A 69 4.52 14.28 25.91
CA LYS A 69 3.79 15.29 26.69
C LYS A 69 3.33 14.69 28.02
N ASP A 70 2.76 13.50 28.01
CA ASP A 70 2.26 12.82 29.21
C ASP A 70 3.41 12.43 30.15
N LEU A 71 4.58 12.09 29.58
CA LEU A 71 5.83 11.85 30.30
C LEU A 71 6.29 13.04 31.15
N ILE A 72 6.17 14.27 30.63
CA ILE A 72 6.56 15.50 31.35
C ILE A 72 5.57 15.82 32.49
N LEU A 73 4.30 15.49 32.30
CA LEU A 73 3.23 15.79 33.27
C LEU A 73 3.17 14.78 34.41
N THR A 74 3.81 13.61 34.24
CA THR A 74 3.74 12.50 35.18
C THR A 74 4.82 12.61 36.25
N THR A 75 4.42 12.55 37.51
CA THR A 75 5.33 12.57 38.67
C THR A 75 5.74 11.17 39.16
N ASP A 76 5.02 10.13 38.73
CA ASP A 76 5.32 8.74 39.08
C ASP A 76 6.43 8.16 38.19
N MET A 77 7.47 7.61 38.82
CA MET A 77 8.63 7.05 38.13
C MET A 77 8.29 5.77 37.35
N ALA A 78 7.32 4.97 37.81
CA ALA A 78 6.90 3.77 37.10
C ALA A 78 6.16 4.12 35.81
N ALA A 79 5.17 5.02 35.89
CA ALA A 79 4.48 5.57 34.72
C ALA A 79 5.43 6.31 33.77
N ARG A 80 6.42 7.06 34.29
CA ARG A 80 7.47 7.70 33.46
C ARG A 80 8.22 6.67 32.59
N LYS A 81 8.61 5.54 33.18
CA LYS A 81 9.29 4.45 32.45
C LYS A 81 8.39 3.81 31.40
N GLU A 82 7.09 3.66 31.67
CA GLU A 82 6.13 3.12 30.71
C GLU A 82 6.00 4.01 29.47
N HIS A 83 5.86 5.32 29.65
CA HIS A 83 5.81 6.28 28.54
C HIS A 83 7.10 6.25 27.71
N ILE A 84 8.29 6.18 28.34
CA ILE A 84 9.57 6.05 27.62
C ILE A 84 9.60 4.77 26.77
N ASN A 85 9.19 3.64 27.35
CA ASN A 85 9.12 2.38 26.62
C ASN A 85 8.16 2.48 25.43
N LYS A 86 7.01 3.15 25.60
CA LYS A 86 6.03 3.36 24.53
C LYS A 86 6.58 4.20 23.39
N VAL A 87 7.32 5.28 23.71
CA VAL A 87 7.97 6.11 22.71
C VAL A 87 9.02 5.32 21.94
N ASN A 88 9.83 4.49 22.61
CA ASN A 88 10.82 3.65 21.94
C ASN A 88 10.16 2.59 21.03
N GLU A 89 9.08 1.94 21.50
CA GLU A 89 8.31 1.01 20.68
C GLU A 89 7.75 1.68 19.42
N LEU A 90 7.21 2.90 19.56
CA LEU A 90 6.70 3.67 18.43
C LEU A 90 7.82 4.15 17.49
N ASN A 91 9.00 4.48 18.02
CA ASN A 91 10.17 4.87 17.23
C ASN A 91 10.57 3.74 16.26
N ASP A 92 10.75 2.53 16.77
CA ASP A 92 11.14 1.37 15.96
C ASP A 92 10.09 1.06 14.89
N LYS A 93 8.81 1.21 15.25
CA LYS A 93 7.69 1.07 14.33
C LYS A 93 7.68 2.12 13.21
N VAL A 94 8.01 3.38 13.53
CA VAL A 94 8.11 4.44 12.52
C VAL A 94 9.27 4.17 11.57
N LEU A 95 10.42 3.70 12.07
CA LEU A 95 11.54 3.33 11.20
C LEU A 95 11.18 2.18 10.25
N ALA A 96 10.48 1.15 10.74
CA ALA A 96 9.97 0.07 9.90
C ALA A 96 8.92 0.55 8.87
N ASP A 97 8.09 1.53 9.22
CA ASP A 97 7.18 2.17 8.28
C ASP A 97 7.98 2.90 7.17
N PHE A 98 9.08 3.58 7.50
CA PHE A 98 9.97 4.20 6.51
C PHE A 98 10.62 3.19 5.57
N ASP A 99 11.08 2.03 6.07
CA ASP A 99 11.60 0.95 5.22
C ASP A 99 10.55 0.49 4.19
N THR A 100 9.31 0.32 4.65
CA THR A 100 8.19 -0.03 3.78
C THR A 100 7.90 1.08 2.76
N LEU A 101 8.04 2.36 3.13
CA LEU A 101 7.87 3.47 2.20
C LEU A 101 8.93 3.45 1.10
N TYR A 102 10.20 3.18 1.41
CA TYR A 102 11.24 3.04 0.38
C TYR A 102 10.96 1.88 -0.59
N GLU A 103 10.38 0.78 -0.12
CA GLU A 103 10.03 -0.36 -0.99
C GLU A 103 8.83 -0.08 -1.90
N ARG A 104 7.81 0.62 -1.39
CA ARG A 104 6.47 0.66 -2.02
C ARG A 104 6.16 1.96 -2.73
N PHE A 105 6.82 3.05 -2.36
CA PHE A 105 6.60 4.35 -2.97
C PHE A 105 7.24 4.42 -4.36
N LEU A 106 6.43 4.70 -5.37
CA LEU A 106 6.88 4.84 -6.77
C LEU A 106 7.15 6.31 -7.17
N GLY A 107 7.06 7.25 -6.22
CA GLY A 107 7.28 8.68 -6.45
C GLY A 107 8.71 9.12 -6.16
N ASP A 108 8.88 10.41 -5.90
CA ASP A 108 10.18 11.01 -5.57
C ASP A 108 10.64 10.64 -4.16
N THR A 109 11.65 9.78 -4.06
CA THR A 109 12.22 9.31 -2.78
C THR A 109 12.78 10.46 -1.94
N ALA A 110 13.11 11.62 -2.53
CA ALA A 110 13.56 12.79 -1.79
C ALA A 110 12.52 13.26 -0.75
N LEU A 111 11.23 12.98 -0.97
CA LEU A 111 10.18 13.26 0.01
C LEU A 111 10.30 12.36 1.25
N ILE A 112 10.66 11.08 1.05
CA ILE A 112 10.89 10.12 2.14
C ILE A 112 12.18 10.51 2.87
N ASP A 113 13.24 10.84 2.13
CA ASP A 113 14.52 11.28 2.71
C ASP A 113 14.32 12.51 3.61
N ALA A 114 13.58 13.50 3.14
CA ALA A 114 13.29 14.72 3.90
C ALA A 114 12.48 14.43 5.17
N ALA A 115 11.48 13.53 5.09
CA ALA A 115 10.66 13.14 6.23
C ALA A 115 11.46 12.33 7.26
N LEU A 116 12.28 11.38 6.81
CA LEU A 116 13.15 10.58 7.68
C LEU A 116 14.21 11.47 8.35
N LYS A 117 14.80 12.40 7.60
CA LYS A 117 15.73 13.39 8.15
C LYS A 117 15.05 14.24 9.23
N ALA A 118 13.85 14.77 8.97
CA ALA A 118 13.12 15.54 9.97
C ALA A 118 12.79 14.71 11.23
N PHE A 119 12.50 13.41 11.06
CA PHE A 119 12.29 12.49 12.17
C PHE A 119 13.56 12.26 13.01
N HIS A 120 14.71 12.06 12.37
CA HIS A 120 16.00 11.96 13.06
C HIS A 120 16.44 13.29 13.70
N ASP A 121 16.20 14.42 13.05
CA ASP A 121 16.53 15.74 13.59
C ASP A 121 15.73 16.04 14.89
N TRP A 122 14.58 15.39 15.09
CA TRP A 122 13.76 15.50 16.30
C TRP A 122 14.21 14.58 17.45
N GLU A 123 14.95 13.52 17.17
CA GLU A 123 15.42 12.56 18.18
C GLU A 123 16.25 13.19 19.33
N PRO A 124 17.22 14.09 19.06
CA PRO A 124 17.95 14.77 20.12
C PRO A 124 17.03 15.53 21.10
N ILE A 125 16.00 16.20 20.57
CA ILE A 125 15.03 16.98 21.36
C ILE A 125 14.22 16.03 22.25
N ARG A 126 13.76 14.89 21.70
CA ARG A 126 13.09 13.85 22.48
C ARG A 126 13.96 13.31 23.61
N ASN A 127 15.23 13.07 23.33
CA ASN A 127 16.16 12.51 24.32
C ASN A 127 16.43 13.47 25.48
N GLU A 128 16.28 14.78 25.28
CA GLU A 128 16.29 15.76 26.38
C GLU A 128 15.09 15.61 27.31
N VAL A 129 13.92 15.24 26.79
CA VAL A 129 12.70 15.00 27.59
C VAL A 129 12.82 13.75 28.47
N PHE A 130 13.63 12.77 28.06
CA PHE A 130 13.87 11.55 28.82
C PHE A 130 14.78 11.75 30.05
N ARG A 131 15.50 12.86 30.11
CA ARG A 131 16.34 13.22 31.26
C ARG A 131 15.49 13.62 32.48
#